data_AF-A0A8J6RN72-F1
#
_entry.id   AF-A0A8J6RN72-F1
#
_cell.length_a   1.000
_cell.length_b   1.000
_cell.length_c   1.000
_cell.angle_alpha   90.00
_cell.angle_beta   90.00
_cell.angle_gamma   90.00
#
_symmetry.space_group_name_H-M   'P 1'
#
loop_
_entity.id
_entity.type
_entity.pdbx_description
1 polymer ?
#
loop_
_entity_poly.entity_id
_entity_poly.type
_entity_poly.pdbx_seq_one_letter_code
_entity_poly.pdbx_strand_id
1 'polypeptide(L)'
;MSLPCLELEQESGCSLEKLRTQATKILTKKKAELERNQEEKPDQAPKDNSRALFNSLFQAYDKAKAPRQRCALAYLLKNNCQVSEVEEYPEAYQQRRRKKEIEIERLEEELKSRLPKGRNLSDQEWLEALEQAQGLILDDEQLREVQASLTRKQSPVPFSISYETNTDLRWSRNEHKRICVSFNGKGISDHTFEVFCDQRQLHWFERLAQDYKIFTQNKEQVPAGLLTLRSARLVWQQVEGKGEPWQVHRLLLHCSVETRLWTAEGTEEVRAEKIAKTQRIIDSMKAKGSRSNKLITHETSLKLLKTFDGFSRPSQAGYKGNPSIVIGVSFGRTKPATVAVVNIETGEVLAYRDVKQLLSKPMKEGKTKKKKTQYEQLKRRREQQRLNSYEHHNAQKNGAPCNFGESRQGEYVDRLLAKAIVEVASQYRASSIVLPDLRNIREAAESEVKARAEQRFPGYQELQDCYAQDYRASIHRWSYNRLAECIQVKAQRAGIATEKARQPDGETPQEKARNLVLAACENRKVSAS
;
A
#
# COMPACT_ATOMS: atom_id res chain seq x y z
N MET A 1 9.64 -39.03 35.96
CA MET A 1 8.66 -38.34 35.10
C MET A 1 7.64 -37.66 36.01
N SER A 2 7.84 -36.37 36.28
CA SER A 2 6.93 -35.54 37.09
C SER A 2 5.69 -35.16 36.28
N LEU A 3 4.52 -35.18 36.91
CA LEU A 3 3.30 -34.61 36.33
C LEU A 3 3.48 -33.08 36.17
N PRO A 4 2.95 -32.42 35.13
CA PRO A 4 3.06 -30.98 34.94
C PRO A 4 2.39 -30.15 36.05
N CYS A 5 1.37 -30.70 36.68
CA CYS A 5 0.77 -30.14 37.89
C CYS A 5 1.73 -30.24 39.08
N LEU A 6 2.47 -31.35 39.19
CA LEU A 6 3.48 -31.54 40.23
C LEU A 6 4.66 -30.57 40.09
N GLU A 7 5.08 -30.17 38.89
CA GLU A 7 6.18 -29.20 38.72
C GLU A 7 5.80 -27.80 39.26
N LEU A 8 4.60 -27.32 38.93
CA LEU A 8 4.08 -26.06 39.48
C LEU A 8 3.80 -26.17 40.98
N GLU A 9 3.38 -27.33 41.48
CA GLU A 9 3.19 -27.60 42.91
C GLU A 9 4.53 -27.65 43.66
N GLN A 10 5.58 -28.23 43.05
CA GLN A 10 6.94 -28.31 43.59
C GLN A 10 7.62 -26.93 43.61
N GLU A 11 7.50 -26.14 42.55
CA GLU A 11 8.08 -24.79 42.48
C GLU A 11 7.34 -23.77 43.36
N SER A 12 6.03 -23.95 43.57
CA SER A 12 5.22 -23.04 44.40
C SER A 12 5.09 -23.49 45.86
N GLY A 13 5.46 -24.73 46.18
CA GLY A 13 5.27 -25.35 47.50
C GLY A 13 3.79 -25.46 47.92
N CYS A 14 2.85 -25.44 46.96
CA CYS A 14 1.40 -25.37 47.21
C CYS A 14 0.65 -26.38 46.35
N SER A 15 -0.48 -26.91 46.85
CA SER A 15 -1.37 -27.77 46.07
C SER A 15 -2.02 -27.02 44.89
N LEU A 16 -2.39 -27.76 43.85
CA LEU A 16 -2.98 -27.23 42.63
C LEU A 16 -4.30 -26.49 42.86
N GLU A 17 -5.09 -26.89 43.85
CA GLU A 17 -6.30 -26.15 44.28
C GLU A 17 -5.95 -24.75 44.82
N LYS A 18 -4.85 -24.63 45.58
CA LYS A 18 -4.35 -23.34 46.08
C LYS A 18 -3.78 -22.46 44.96
N LEU A 19 -3.31 -23.06 43.86
CA LEU A 19 -2.92 -22.34 42.65
C LEU A 19 -4.12 -21.90 41.82
N ARG A 20 -5.15 -22.74 41.66
CA ARG A 20 -6.41 -22.40 40.97
C ARG A 20 -7.14 -21.24 41.67
N THR A 21 -7.23 -21.28 43.01
CA THR A 21 -7.82 -20.19 43.80
C THR A 21 -7.04 -18.87 43.72
N GLN A 22 -5.73 -18.93 43.48
CA GLN A 22 -4.92 -17.74 43.28
C GLN A 22 -4.98 -17.22 41.84
N ALA A 23 -5.01 -18.13 40.86
CA ALA A 23 -5.19 -17.82 39.45
C ALA A 23 -6.55 -17.15 39.20
N THR A 24 -7.62 -17.65 39.80
CA THR A 24 -8.95 -17.02 39.75
C THR A 24 -8.93 -15.60 40.32
N LYS A 25 -8.31 -15.39 41.50
CA LYS A 25 -8.15 -14.04 42.10
C LYS A 25 -7.37 -13.06 41.21
N ILE A 26 -6.32 -13.54 40.54
CA ILE A 26 -5.52 -12.70 39.63
C ILE A 26 -6.31 -12.36 38.37
N LEU A 27 -7.02 -13.34 37.82
CA LEU A 27 -7.83 -13.19 36.61
C LEU A 27 -9.03 -12.27 36.84
N THR A 28 -9.75 -12.39 37.95
CA THR A 28 -10.87 -11.48 38.28
C THR A 28 -10.38 -10.05 38.49
N LYS A 29 -9.27 -9.86 39.20
CA LYS A 29 -8.64 -8.53 39.36
C LYS A 29 -8.25 -7.91 38.02
N LYS A 30 -7.64 -8.69 37.12
CA LYS A 30 -7.18 -8.21 35.81
C LYS A 30 -8.32 -7.95 34.82
N LYS A 31 -9.39 -8.74 34.84
CA LYS A 31 -10.61 -8.46 34.07
C LYS A 31 -11.29 -7.18 34.55
N ALA A 32 -11.44 -7.00 35.86
CA ALA A 32 -11.99 -5.77 36.43
C ALA A 32 -11.13 -4.52 36.13
N GLU A 33 -9.80 -4.65 36.11
CA GLU A 33 -8.90 -3.58 35.67
C GLU A 33 -9.06 -3.24 34.18
N LEU A 34 -9.34 -4.22 33.32
CA LEU A 34 -9.57 -3.99 31.89
C LEU A 34 -10.92 -3.33 31.62
N GLU A 35 -11.97 -3.73 32.33
CA GLU A 35 -13.31 -3.15 32.22
C GLU A 35 -13.33 -1.67 32.64
N ARG A 36 -12.70 -1.31 33.77
CA ARG A 36 -12.55 0.10 34.20
C ARG A 36 -11.79 0.96 33.19
N ASN A 37 -10.78 0.39 32.53
CA ASN A 37 -10.01 1.12 31.51
C ASN A 37 -10.77 1.31 30.19
N GLN A 38 -11.86 0.56 29.94
CA GLN A 38 -12.73 0.72 28.77
C GLN A 38 -13.78 1.81 29.00
N GLU A 39 -14.33 1.91 30.20
CA GLU A 39 -15.30 2.97 30.57
C GLU A 39 -14.71 4.39 30.45
N GLU A 40 -13.40 4.55 30.66
CA GLU A 40 -12.73 5.85 30.54
C GLU A 40 -12.40 6.28 29.08
N LYS A 41 -12.56 5.41 28.07
CA LYS A 41 -12.22 5.71 26.65
C LYS A 41 -13.17 5.04 25.64
N PRO A 42 -14.37 5.60 25.39
CA PRO A 42 -15.38 4.98 24.53
C PRO A 42 -15.07 5.01 23.00
N ASP A 43 -14.09 5.80 22.54
CA ASP A 43 -13.88 6.05 21.09
C ASP A 43 -12.93 5.08 20.37
N GLN A 44 -12.55 3.94 20.96
CA GLN A 44 -11.71 2.94 20.26
C GLN A 44 -12.51 1.68 19.92
N ALA A 45 -12.46 1.28 18.64
CA ALA A 45 -13.05 0.04 18.14
C ALA A 45 -12.73 -1.15 19.06
N PRO A 46 -13.64 -2.12 19.22
CA PRO A 46 -13.47 -3.25 20.13
C PRO A 46 -12.24 -4.05 19.72
N LYS A 47 -11.14 -3.87 20.45
CA LYS A 47 -9.97 -4.76 20.34
C LYS A 47 -10.34 -6.08 20.98
N ASP A 48 -9.88 -7.18 20.40
CA ASP A 48 -9.99 -8.51 21.00
C ASP A 48 -9.53 -8.50 22.46
N ASN A 49 -10.50 -8.52 23.39
CA ASN A 49 -10.27 -8.46 24.83
C ASN A 49 -9.37 -9.61 25.32
N SER A 50 -9.38 -10.73 24.61
CA SER A 50 -8.54 -11.90 24.88
C SER A 50 -7.04 -11.61 24.72
N ARG A 51 -6.65 -10.88 23.67
CA ARG A 51 -5.25 -10.55 23.39
C ARG A 51 -4.70 -9.50 24.35
N ALA A 52 -5.55 -8.55 24.77
CA ALA A 52 -5.20 -7.56 25.78
C ALA A 52 -4.99 -8.19 27.18
N LEU A 53 -5.85 -9.12 27.57
CA LEU A 53 -5.72 -9.88 28.82
C LEU A 53 -4.45 -10.75 28.83
N PHE A 54 -4.19 -11.46 27.73
CA PHE A 54 -2.99 -12.31 27.58
C PHE A 54 -1.70 -11.49 27.74
N ASN A 55 -1.59 -10.35 27.04
CA ASN A 55 -0.43 -9.46 27.15
C ASN A 55 -0.26 -8.89 28.57
N SER A 56 -1.36 -8.57 29.25
CA SER A 56 -1.33 -8.07 30.64
C SER A 56 -0.82 -9.14 31.61
N LEU A 57 -1.26 -10.39 31.46
CA LEU A 57 -0.79 -11.52 32.27
C LEU A 57 0.67 -11.86 31.98
N PHE A 58 1.11 -11.77 30.73
CA PHE A 58 2.51 -11.98 30.34
C PHE A 58 3.44 -10.94 31.01
N GLN A 59 3.07 -9.65 30.95
CA GLN A 59 3.83 -8.60 31.65
C GLN A 59 3.81 -8.76 33.18
N ALA A 60 2.71 -9.28 33.74
CA ALA A 60 2.62 -9.56 35.17
C ALA A 60 3.52 -10.72 35.58
N TYR A 61 3.69 -11.73 34.71
CA TYR A 61 4.58 -12.87 34.94
C TYR A 61 6.05 -12.45 35.03
N ASP A 62 6.50 -11.58 34.11
CA ASP A 62 7.86 -11.04 34.11
C ASP A 62 8.16 -10.24 35.40
N LYS A 63 7.18 -9.47 35.87
CA LYS A 63 7.30 -8.60 37.06
C LYS A 63 7.09 -9.31 38.40
N ALA A 64 6.47 -10.49 38.42
CA ALA A 64 6.17 -11.21 39.64
C ALA A 64 7.47 -11.75 40.27
N LYS A 65 7.73 -11.43 41.55
CA LYS A 65 8.89 -11.94 42.29
C LYS A 65 8.57 -13.19 43.11
N ALA A 66 7.31 -13.37 43.50
CA ALA A 66 6.89 -14.50 44.32
C ALA A 66 6.70 -15.77 43.47
N PRO A 67 7.36 -16.91 43.80
CA PRO A 67 7.25 -18.16 43.04
C PRO A 67 5.80 -18.62 42.85
N ARG A 68 4.99 -18.51 43.91
CA ARG A 68 3.57 -18.87 43.91
C ARG A 68 2.73 -18.01 42.95
N GLN A 69 3.03 -16.71 42.85
CA GLN A 69 2.35 -15.81 41.91
C GLN A 69 2.78 -16.08 40.46
N ARG A 70 4.07 -16.36 40.23
CA ARG A 70 4.58 -16.77 38.91
C ARG A 70 3.94 -18.07 38.44
N CYS A 71 3.85 -19.08 39.30
CA CYS A 71 3.21 -20.35 38.98
C CYS A 71 1.71 -20.19 38.63
N ALA A 72 0.98 -19.37 39.39
CA ALA A 72 -0.43 -19.07 39.10
C ALA A 72 -0.62 -18.32 37.77
N LEU A 73 0.30 -17.40 37.42
CA LEU A 73 0.30 -16.69 36.15
C LEU A 73 0.68 -17.61 34.98
N ALA A 74 1.68 -18.48 35.14
CA ALA A 74 2.06 -19.48 34.15
C ALA A 74 0.91 -20.46 33.87
N TYR A 75 0.19 -20.88 34.92
CA TYR A 75 -1.02 -21.71 34.79
C TYR A 75 -2.10 -21.04 33.93
N LEU A 76 -2.34 -19.74 34.12
CA LEU A 76 -3.28 -18.98 33.32
C LEU A 76 -2.82 -18.81 31.87
N LEU A 77 -1.53 -18.52 31.64
CA LEU A 77 -0.96 -18.35 30.30
C LEU A 77 -1.01 -19.66 29.50
N LYS A 78 -0.73 -20.79 30.16
CA LYS A 78 -0.84 -22.14 29.58
C LYS A 78 -2.25 -22.48 29.11
N ASN A 79 -3.26 -22.08 29.89
CA ASN A 79 -4.67 -22.39 29.65
C ASN A 79 -5.44 -21.25 28.95
N ASN A 80 -4.78 -20.46 28.09
CA ASN A 80 -5.41 -19.37 27.33
C ASN A 80 -6.23 -18.38 28.19
N CYS A 81 -5.68 -18.00 29.35
CA CYS A 81 -6.34 -17.11 30.32
C CYS A 81 -7.64 -17.67 30.89
N GLN A 82 -7.74 -18.99 31.04
CA GLN A 82 -8.85 -19.68 31.68
C GLN A 82 -8.36 -20.58 32.82
N VAL A 83 -9.24 -20.86 33.77
CA VAL A 83 -8.98 -21.83 34.84
C VAL A 83 -9.71 -23.11 34.46
N SER A 84 -8.97 -24.08 33.91
CA SER A 84 -9.51 -25.40 33.62
C SER A 84 -9.68 -26.20 34.91
N GLU A 85 -10.83 -26.84 35.06
CA GLU A 85 -11.11 -27.81 36.14
C GLU A 85 -10.65 -29.22 35.77
N VAL A 86 -10.57 -29.51 34.46
CA VAL A 86 -10.15 -30.81 33.93
C VAL A 86 -8.66 -31.04 34.18
N GLU A 87 -8.33 -32.20 34.75
CA GLU A 87 -6.95 -32.65 34.94
C GLU A 87 -6.29 -32.97 33.60
N GLU A 88 -5.04 -32.56 33.44
CA GLU A 88 -4.33 -32.68 32.17
C GLU A 88 -3.69 -34.06 32.02
N TYR A 89 -3.97 -34.73 30.90
CA TYR A 89 -3.32 -36.00 30.56
C TYR A 89 -1.80 -35.82 30.36
N PRO A 90 -0.94 -36.56 31.08
CA PRO A 90 0.52 -36.34 31.07
C PRO A 90 1.17 -36.50 29.69
N GLU A 91 0.74 -37.50 28.93
CA GLU A 91 1.29 -37.79 27.59
C GLU A 91 0.95 -36.67 26.60
N ALA A 92 -0.28 -36.15 26.65
CA ALA A 92 -0.72 -35.03 25.80
C ALA A 92 0.05 -33.74 26.12
N TYR A 93 0.43 -33.52 27.38
CA TYR A 93 1.30 -32.41 27.76
C TYR A 93 2.71 -32.56 27.21
N GLN A 94 3.33 -33.74 27.36
CA GLN A 94 4.69 -33.99 26.85
C GLN A 94 4.76 -33.79 25.33
N GLN A 95 3.76 -34.27 24.59
CA GLN A 95 3.67 -34.05 23.14
C GLN A 95 3.53 -32.58 22.79
N ARG A 96 2.68 -31.82 23.49
CA ARG A 96 2.52 -30.37 23.28
C ARG A 96 3.80 -29.60 23.60
N ARG A 97 4.50 -29.95 24.68
CA ARG A 97 5.79 -29.36 25.07
C ARG A 97 6.84 -29.62 24.00
N ARG A 98 7.02 -30.88 23.57
CA ARG A 98 7.99 -31.23 22.53
C ARG A 98 7.70 -30.48 21.22
N LYS A 99 6.43 -30.35 20.85
CA LYS A 99 6.01 -29.56 19.67
C LYS A 99 6.39 -28.08 19.80
N LYS A 100 6.28 -27.49 21.00
CA LYS A 100 6.67 -26.09 21.25
C LYS A 100 8.17 -25.89 21.29
N GLU A 101 8.93 -26.83 21.86
CA GLU A 101 10.39 -26.81 21.81
C GLU A 101 10.90 -26.83 20.36
N ILE A 102 10.37 -27.74 19.52
CA ILE A 102 10.68 -27.78 18.08
C ILE A 102 10.29 -26.47 17.38
N GLU A 103 9.16 -25.87 17.75
CA GLU A 103 8.73 -24.58 17.19
C GLU A 103 9.68 -23.44 17.58
N ILE A 104 10.18 -23.43 18.82
CA ILE A 104 11.17 -22.46 19.30
C ILE A 104 12.50 -22.65 18.58
N GLU A 105 13.02 -23.88 18.51
CA GLU A 105 14.27 -24.21 17.80
C GLU A 105 14.20 -23.70 16.34
N ARG A 106 13.10 -24.02 15.64
CA ARG A 106 12.87 -23.53 14.27
C ARG A 106 12.82 -22.00 14.18
N LEU A 107 12.14 -21.33 15.12
CA LEU A 107 12.04 -19.86 15.13
C LEU A 107 13.39 -19.20 15.45
N GLU A 108 14.22 -19.80 16.31
CA GLU A 108 15.57 -19.33 16.61
C GLU A 108 16.49 -19.46 15.40
N GLU A 109 16.43 -20.58 14.66
CA GLU A 109 17.13 -20.76 13.39
C GLU A 109 16.66 -19.73 12.34
N GLU A 110 15.36 -19.50 12.26
CA GLU A 110 14.79 -18.50 11.37
C GLU A 110 15.23 -17.08 11.74
N LEU A 111 15.36 -16.76 13.03
CA LEU A 111 15.85 -15.47 13.49
C LEU A 111 17.36 -15.30 13.21
N LYS A 112 18.17 -16.33 13.47
CA LYS A 112 19.62 -16.33 13.16
C LYS A 112 19.87 -16.16 11.65
N SER A 113 19.05 -16.78 10.80
CA SER A 113 19.15 -16.62 9.35
C SER A 113 18.59 -15.30 8.81
N ARG A 114 17.68 -14.64 9.54
CA ARG A 114 17.04 -13.36 9.15
C ARG A 114 17.78 -12.10 9.62
N LEU A 115 18.80 -12.20 10.47
CA LEU A 115 19.61 -11.03 10.80
C LEU A 115 20.26 -10.51 9.50
N PRO A 116 20.05 -9.22 9.13
CA PRO A 116 20.63 -8.69 7.92
C PRO A 116 22.14 -8.67 8.07
N LYS A 117 22.81 -9.66 7.48
CA LYS A 117 24.26 -9.66 7.34
C LYS A 117 24.65 -8.50 6.43
N GLY A 118 25.70 -7.77 6.80
CA GLY A 118 26.28 -6.74 5.94
C GLY A 118 26.59 -7.31 4.56
N ARG A 119 26.48 -6.48 3.51
CA ARG A 119 27.00 -6.90 2.20
C ARG A 119 28.51 -6.78 2.25
N ASN A 120 29.18 -7.86 1.89
CA ASN A 120 30.61 -7.81 1.64
C ASN A 120 30.81 -7.23 0.24
N LEU A 121 31.46 -6.08 0.23
CA LEU A 121 31.85 -5.36 -0.98
C LEU A 121 33.29 -5.72 -1.39
N SER A 122 33.91 -6.63 -0.65
CA SER A 122 35.27 -7.13 -0.80
C SER A 122 35.20 -8.64 -0.99
N ASP A 123 36.08 -9.18 -1.83
CA ASP A 123 36.16 -10.62 -2.11
C ASP A 123 36.87 -11.40 -0.99
N GLN A 124 37.29 -10.75 0.10
CA GLN A 124 38.05 -11.36 1.20
C GLN A 124 37.36 -12.58 1.81
N GLU A 125 36.07 -12.50 2.15
CA GLU A 125 35.36 -13.65 2.72
C GLU A 125 35.22 -14.81 1.72
N TRP A 126 35.13 -14.50 0.43
CA TRP A 126 35.07 -15.53 -0.60
C TRP A 126 36.44 -16.20 -0.78
N LEU A 127 37.52 -15.43 -0.70
CA LEU A 127 38.89 -15.93 -0.71
C LEU A 127 39.19 -16.78 0.53
N GLU A 128 38.79 -16.34 1.72
CA GLU A 128 38.92 -17.10 2.97
C GLU A 128 38.12 -18.41 2.91
N ALA A 129 36.89 -18.38 2.37
CA ALA A 129 36.11 -19.61 2.15
C ALA A 129 36.78 -20.55 1.14
N LEU A 130 37.47 -20.01 0.13
CA LEU A 130 38.21 -20.80 -0.85
C LEU A 130 39.47 -21.42 -0.25
N GLU A 131 40.20 -20.69 0.60
CA GLU A 131 41.32 -21.21 1.38
C GLU A 131 40.86 -22.32 2.35
N GLN A 132 39.72 -22.13 3.02
CA GLN A 132 39.12 -23.17 3.87
C GLN A 132 38.69 -24.40 3.08
N ALA A 133 38.17 -24.23 1.86
CA ALA A 133 37.81 -25.33 0.96
C ALA A 133 39.01 -26.15 0.49
N GLN A 134 40.22 -25.57 0.48
CA GLN A 134 41.46 -26.29 0.19
C GLN A 134 41.98 -27.12 1.38
N GLY A 135 41.47 -26.87 2.59
CA GLY A 135 41.79 -27.62 3.80
C GLY A 135 40.97 -28.91 3.97
N LEU A 136 41.28 -29.67 5.03
CA LEU A 136 40.50 -30.83 5.47
C LEU A 136 39.24 -30.34 6.20
N ILE A 137 38.08 -30.40 5.54
CA ILE A 137 36.77 -30.14 6.16
C ILE A 137 36.32 -31.44 6.84
N LEU A 138 36.21 -31.43 8.17
CA LEU A 138 35.84 -32.60 8.98
C LEU A 138 34.34 -32.65 9.32
N ASP A 139 33.67 -31.49 9.34
CA ASP A 139 32.27 -31.36 9.77
C ASP A 139 31.33 -30.99 8.60
N ASP A 140 30.18 -31.66 8.51
CA ASP A 140 29.14 -31.39 7.51
C ASP A 140 28.56 -29.97 7.60
N GLU A 141 28.54 -29.37 8.80
CA GLU A 141 28.10 -27.99 8.99
C GLU A 141 29.09 -27.00 8.38
N GLN A 142 30.39 -27.22 8.57
CA GLN A 142 31.45 -26.39 7.97
C GLN A 142 31.43 -26.52 6.44
N LEU A 143 31.20 -27.72 5.93
CA LEU A 143 31.04 -27.94 4.49
C LEU A 143 29.87 -27.13 3.92
N ARG A 144 28.73 -27.11 4.62
CA ARG A 144 27.56 -26.31 4.21
C ARG A 144 27.82 -24.82 4.26
N GLU A 145 28.55 -24.34 5.26
CA GLU A 145 28.91 -22.92 5.38
C GLU A 145 29.88 -22.48 4.26
N VAL A 146 30.93 -23.26 4.00
CA VAL A 146 31.87 -23.03 2.91
C VAL A 146 31.16 -23.08 1.55
N GLN A 147 30.33 -24.10 1.32
CA GLN A 147 29.53 -24.23 0.10
C GLN A 147 28.56 -23.06 -0.07
N ALA A 148 27.88 -22.63 1.00
CA ALA A 148 26.99 -21.48 0.98
C ALA A 148 27.75 -20.19 0.64
N SER A 149 28.93 -19.98 1.22
CA SER A 149 29.76 -18.79 0.95
C SER A 149 30.26 -18.74 -0.51
N LEU A 150 30.69 -19.87 -1.07
CA LEU A 150 31.19 -19.96 -2.45
C LEU A 150 30.09 -19.88 -3.52
N THR A 151 28.91 -20.45 -3.25
CA THR A 151 27.79 -20.47 -4.21
C THR A 151 26.91 -19.22 -4.15
N ARG A 152 27.00 -18.45 -3.06
CA ARG A 152 26.21 -17.23 -2.89
C ARG A 152 26.66 -16.16 -3.86
N LYS A 153 25.77 -15.81 -4.80
CA LYS A 153 25.92 -14.62 -5.65
C LYS A 153 25.86 -13.37 -4.76
N GLN A 154 27.02 -12.82 -4.43
CA GLN A 154 27.09 -11.57 -3.71
C GLN A 154 26.65 -10.43 -4.63
N SER A 155 25.88 -9.48 -4.08
CA SER A 155 25.54 -8.26 -4.80
C SER A 155 26.72 -7.30 -4.65
N PRO A 156 27.44 -6.96 -5.72
CA PRO A 156 28.65 -6.14 -5.64
C PRO A 156 28.38 -4.66 -5.33
N VAL A 157 27.12 -4.26 -5.27
CA VAL A 157 26.70 -2.90 -4.94
C VAL A 157 26.15 -2.80 -3.52
N PRO A 158 26.37 -1.68 -2.81
CA PRO A 158 25.85 -1.48 -1.46
C PRO A 158 24.32 -1.41 -1.46
N PHE A 159 23.75 -1.55 -0.27
CA PHE A 159 22.30 -1.35 -0.08
C PHE A 159 21.89 0.09 -0.42
N SER A 160 20.64 0.24 -0.84
CA SER A 160 20.10 1.58 -1.07
C SER A 160 20.05 2.38 0.23
N ILE A 161 20.56 3.61 0.20
CA ILE A 161 20.54 4.50 1.36
C ILE A 161 19.24 5.29 1.31
N SER A 162 18.44 5.22 2.38
CA SER A 162 17.18 5.96 2.48
C SER A 162 17.35 7.14 3.44
N TYR A 163 16.98 8.32 2.96
CA TYR A 163 16.89 9.57 3.72
C TYR A 163 15.42 9.87 3.95
N GLU A 164 14.97 9.68 5.19
CA GLU A 164 13.56 9.74 5.54
C GLU A 164 13.09 11.17 5.84
N THR A 165 14.02 12.09 6.12
CA THR A 165 13.69 13.48 6.38
C THR A 165 14.10 14.38 5.22
N ASN A 166 13.37 15.49 5.08
CA ASN A 166 13.64 16.49 4.06
C ASN A 166 14.83 17.41 4.41
N THR A 167 15.28 17.37 5.65
CA THR A 167 16.47 18.08 6.15
C THR A 167 17.76 17.28 5.99
N ASP A 168 17.66 16.00 5.62
CA ASP A 168 18.83 15.14 5.40
C ASP A 168 19.63 15.50 4.16
N LEU A 169 19.01 16.25 3.24
CA LEU A 169 19.61 16.67 1.98
C LEU A 169 19.79 18.18 1.98
N ARG A 170 20.97 18.64 1.57
CA ARG A 170 21.25 20.06 1.35
C ARG A 170 21.32 20.32 -0.13
N TRP A 171 20.53 21.27 -0.58
CA TRP A 171 20.47 21.66 -1.99
C TRP A 171 21.21 22.97 -2.20
N SER A 172 22.06 23.01 -3.22
CA SER A 172 22.83 24.20 -3.58
C SER A 172 22.89 24.36 -5.09
N ARG A 173 23.42 25.50 -5.55
CA ARG A 173 23.78 25.71 -6.95
C ARG A 173 25.27 25.97 -7.04
N ASN A 174 25.94 25.30 -7.96
CA ASN A 174 27.37 25.53 -8.24
C ASN A 174 27.56 26.81 -9.08
N GLU A 175 28.81 27.22 -9.30
CA GLU A 175 29.20 28.39 -10.12
C GLU A 175 28.60 28.33 -11.54
N HIS A 176 28.52 27.12 -12.10
CA HIS A 176 27.89 26.86 -13.40
C HIS A 176 26.34 26.84 -13.36
N LYS A 177 25.72 27.30 -12.27
CA LYS A 177 24.27 27.27 -12.01
C LYS A 177 23.64 25.86 -12.03
N ARG A 178 24.46 24.81 -11.96
CA ARG A 178 23.99 23.41 -11.85
C ARG A 178 23.45 23.14 -10.45
N ILE A 179 22.42 22.31 -10.37
CA ILE A 179 21.81 21.92 -9.10
C ILE A 179 22.68 20.83 -8.48
N CYS A 180 23.07 21.06 -7.24
CA CYS A 180 23.88 20.16 -6.46
C CYS A 180 23.15 19.69 -5.20
N VAL A 181 23.46 18.48 -4.78
CA VAL A 181 22.94 17.89 -3.54
C VAL A 181 24.10 17.36 -2.70
N SER A 182 24.06 17.65 -1.40
CA SER A 182 24.90 16.97 -0.41
C SER A 182 24.04 16.27 0.63
N PHE A 183 24.55 15.15 1.14
CA PHE A 183 23.81 14.27 2.02
C PHE A 183 24.39 14.34 3.42
N ASN A 184 23.53 14.44 4.43
CA ASN A 184 23.98 14.32 5.81
C ASN A 184 24.44 12.87 6.08
N GLY A 185 25.61 12.72 6.71
CA GLY A 185 26.18 11.41 7.03
C GLY A 185 27.69 11.48 7.19
N LYS A 186 28.24 10.60 8.03
CA LYS A 186 29.70 10.48 8.23
C LYS A 186 30.35 10.06 6.91
N GLY A 187 31.33 10.83 6.44
CA GLY A 187 32.08 10.58 5.19
C GLY A 187 31.40 11.03 3.89
N ILE A 188 30.06 11.18 3.84
CA ILE A 188 29.35 11.65 2.64
C ILE A 188 29.07 13.16 2.69
N SER A 189 29.01 13.74 3.89
CA SER A 189 28.66 15.16 4.08
C SER A 189 29.67 16.16 3.50
N ASP A 190 30.92 15.73 3.31
CA ASP A 190 31.97 16.55 2.68
C ASP A 190 31.85 16.57 1.15
N HIS A 191 31.04 15.67 0.58
CA HIS A 191 30.88 15.53 -0.85
C HIS A 191 29.61 16.21 -1.35
N THR A 192 29.75 16.88 -2.49
CA THR A 192 28.66 17.53 -3.20
C THR A 192 28.51 16.86 -4.57
N PHE A 193 27.30 16.45 -4.91
CA PHE A 193 27.00 15.72 -6.13
C PHE A 193 26.20 16.60 -7.09
N GLU A 194 26.59 16.63 -8.36
CA GLU A 194 25.80 17.28 -9.41
C GLU A 194 24.62 16.39 -9.81
N VAL A 195 23.42 16.99 -9.86
CA VAL A 195 22.20 16.27 -10.23
C VAL A 195 22.01 16.34 -11.75
N PHE A 196 22.21 15.21 -12.42
CA PHE A 196 21.88 15.05 -13.83
C PHE A 196 20.45 14.51 -13.98
N CYS A 197 19.57 15.31 -14.59
CA CYS A 197 18.18 14.94 -14.80
C CYS A 197 17.68 15.38 -16.18
N ASP A 198 16.61 14.73 -16.65
CA ASP A 198 15.95 15.12 -17.89
C ASP A 198 15.23 16.47 -17.74
N GLN A 199 15.02 17.17 -18.87
CA GLN A 199 14.32 18.46 -18.89
C GLN A 199 12.91 18.39 -18.25
N ARG A 200 12.25 17.23 -18.32
CA ARG A 200 10.94 17.01 -17.69
C ARG A 200 10.99 16.96 -16.17
N GLN A 201 12.15 16.68 -15.58
CA GLN A 201 12.33 16.57 -14.14
C GLN A 201 13.00 17.81 -13.54
N LEU A 202 13.70 18.60 -14.35
CA LEU A 202 14.45 19.79 -13.92
C LEU A 202 13.63 20.72 -13.03
N HIS A 203 12.39 21.04 -13.41
CA HIS A 203 11.52 21.94 -12.64
C HIS A 203 11.28 21.45 -11.20
N TRP A 204 11.24 20.13 -10.96
CA TRP A 204 11.12 19.58 -9.61
C TRP A 204 12.37 19.91 -8.78
N PHE A 205 13.56 19.62 -9.31
CA PHE A 205 14.82 19.87 -8.60
C PHE A 205 15.09 21.36 -8.38
N GLU A 206 14.71 22.22 -9.33
CA GLU A 206 14.78 23.67 -9.16
C GLU A 206 13.92 24.13 -7.98
N ARG A 207 12.71 23.58 -7.85
CA ARG A 207 11.83 23.85 -6.71
C ARG A 207 12.44 23.38 -5.40
N LEU A 208 13.03 22.18 -5.37
CA LEU A 208 13.68 21.66 -4.16
C LEU A 208 14.81 22.59 -3.69
N ALA A 209 15.64 23.06 -4.62
CA ALA A 209 16.71 24.00 -4.32
C ALA A 209 16.20 25.36 -3.83
N GLN A 210 15.11 25.88 -4.42
CA GLN A 210 14.47 27.12 -3.99
C GLN A 210 13.84 27.00 -2.59
N ASP A 211 13.05 25.95 -2.36
CA ASP A 211 12.41 25.67 -1.07
C ASP A 211 13.48 25.52 0.04
N TYR A 212 14.57 24.80 -0.25
CA TYR A 212 15.68 24.63 0.68
C TYR A 212 16.42 25.95 0.95
N LYS A 213 16.62 26.81 -0.05
CA LYS A 213 17.23 28.13 0.12
C LYS A 213 16.39 29.04 1.04
N ILE A 214 15.07 29.04 0.87
CA ILE A 214 14.16 29.79 1.75
C ILE A 214 14.21 29.23 3.18
N PHE A 215 14.24 27.91 3.31
CA PHE A 215 14.36 27.25 4.61
C PHE A 215 15.68 27.56 5.32
N THR A 216 16.81 27.58 4.62
CA THR A 216 18.11 27.89 5.24
C THR A 216 18.26 29.35 5.63
N GLN A 217 17.65 30.28 4.89
CA GLN A 217 17.63 31.70 5.23
C GLN A 217 16.76 31.99 6.45
N ASN A 218 15.66 31.25 6.61
CA ASN A 218 14.64 31.50 7.63
C ASN A 218 14.37 30.25 8.50
N LYS A 219 15.43 29.58 8.97
CA LYS A 219 15.34 28.28 9.69
C LYS A 219 14.37 28.29 10.87
N GLU A 220 14.26 29.42 11.56
CA GLU A 220 13.40 29.57 12.74
C GLU A 220 11.95 29.90 12.38
N GLN A 221 11.64 30.28 11.15
CA GLN A 221 10.29 30.74 10.75
C GLN A 221 9.62 29.79 9.75
N VAL A 222 10.40 28.98 9.02
CA VAL A 222 9.88 28.10 7.97
C VAL A 222 9.62 26.71 8.53
N PRO A 223 8.36 26.24 8.57
CA PRO A 223 8.07 24.87 8.98
C PRO A 223 8.61 23.89 7.94
N ALA A 224 9.57 23.04 8.34
CA ALA A 224 10.12 21.98 7.47
C ALA A 224 9.02 21.10 6.87
N GLY A 225 7.91 20.93 7.58
CA GLY A 225 6.73 20.20 7.09
C GLY A 225 6.09 20.78 5.81
N LEU A 226 6.39 22.01 5.37
CA LEU A 226 5.83 22.59 4.15
C LEU A 226 6.79 22.56 2.94
N LEU A 227 7.99 21.97 3.10
CA LEU A 227 8.90 21.73 1.97
C LEU A 227 8.35 20.65 1.03
N THR A 228 8.56 20.84 -0.27
CA THR A 228 8.06 19.93 -1.32
C THR A 228 8.68 18.53 -1.23
N LEU A 229 9.96 18.44 -0.85
CA LEU A 229 10.66 17.18 -0.63
C LEU A 229 10.17 16.51 0.66
N ARG A 230 9.97 15.18 0.59
CA ARG A 230 9.60 14.36 1.76
C ARG A 230 10.71 13.41 2.15
N SER A 231 11.22 12.67 1.18
CA SER A 231 12.29 11.70 1.38
C SER A 231 13.10 11.55 0.10
N ALA A 232 14.31 11.01 0.24
CA ALA A 232 15.11 10.61 -0.90
C ALA A 232 15.73 9.23 -0.69
N ARG A 233 16.06 8.54 -1.76
CA ARG A 233 16.76 7.26 -1.72
C ARG A 233 17.83 7.23 -2.80
N LEU A 234 19.03 6.83 -2.41
CA LEU A 234 20.12 6.52 -3.33
C LEU A 234 20.04 5.04 -3.69
N VAL A 235 19.89 4.75 -4.98
CA VAL A 235 19.72 3.39 -5.51
C VAL A 235 20.72 3.14 -6.62
N TRP A 236 21.39 1.98 -6.57
CA TRP A 236 22.18 1.49 -7.68
C TRP A 236 21.27 0.76 -8.68
N GLN A 237 21.22 1.25 -9.91
CA GLN A 237 20.50 0.59 -11.00
C GLN A 237 21.48 0.04 -12.02
N GLN A 238 21.34 -1.24 -12.35
CA GLN A 238 22.11 -1.88 -13.41
C GLN A 238 21.70 -1.29 -14.77
N VAL A 239 22.69 -0.87 -15.55
CA VAL A 239 22.55 -0.39 -16.93
C VAL A 239 23.20 -1.42 -17.86
N GLU A 240 22.80 -1.41 -19.13
CA GLU A 240 23.47 -2.21 -20.16
C GLU A 240 24.95 -1.78 -20.27
N GLY A 241 25.84 -2.65 -19.80
CA GLY A 241 27.28 -2.43 -19.78
C GLY A 241 28.01 -3.73 -19.42
N LYS A 242 29.26 -3.83 -19.87
CA LYS A 242 30.20 -4.89 -19.48
C LYS A 242 31.34 -4.25 -18.70
N GLY A 243 31.83 -4.90 -17.65
CA GLY A 243 32.93 -4.40 -16.83
C GLY A 243 32.61 -4.45 -15.34
N GLU A 244 33.35 -3.65 -14.58
CA GLU A 244 33.26 -3.62 -13.12
C GLU A 244 31.86 -3.20 -12.63
N PRO A 245 31.40 -3.70 -11.47
CA PRO A 245 30.08 -3.40 -10.93
C PRO A 245 29.75 -1.90 -10.85
N TRP A 246 30.71 -1.04 -10.49
CA TRP A 246 30.50 0.41 -10.42
C TRP A 246 30.44 1.11 -11.78
N GLN A 247 30.88 0.46 -12.86
CA GLN A 247 30.73 0.94 -14.23
C GLN A 247 29.40 0.47 -14.85
N VAL A 248 28.95 -0.73 -14.46
CA VAL A 248 27.68 -1.31 -14.90
C VAL A 248 26.49 -0.68 -14.17
N HIS A 249 26.65 -0.31 -12.90
CA HIS A 249 25.58 0.28 -12.10
C HIS A 249 25.71 1.80 -12.04
N ARG A 250 24.61 2.51 -12.29
CA ARG A 250 24.51 3.95 -12.08
C ARG A 250 23.84 4.25 -10.75
N LEU A 251 24.35 5.27 -10.06
CA LEU A 251 23.72 5.80 -8.86
C LEU A 251 22.57 6.72 -9.24
N LEU A 252 21.36 6.39 -8.78
CA LEU A 252 20.15 7.18 -9.00
C LEU A 252 19.63 7.77 -7.70
N LEU A 253 19.24 9.04 -7.77
CA LEU A 253 18.56 9.73 -6.68
C LEU A 253 17.05 9.67 -6.93
N HIS A 254 16.35 8.88 -6.12
CA HIS A 254 14.90 8.82 -6.11
C HIS A 254 14.36 9.79 -5.06
N CYS A 255 13.65 10.83 -5.47
CA CYS A 255 13.01 11.78 -4.56
C CYS A 255 11.50 11.53 -4.48
N SER A 256 10.97 11.51 -3.27
CA SER A 256 9.53 11.53 -3.02
C SER A 256 9.08 12.95 -2.75
N VAL A 257 8.14 13.44 -3.57
CA VAL A 257 7.63 14.81 -3.50
C VAL A 257 6.14 14.83 -3.17
N GLU A 258 5.72 15.77 -2.35
CA GLU A 258 4.29 16.01 -2.10
C GLU A 258 3.75 17.01 -3.13
N THR A 259 3.03 16.49 -4.13
CA THR A 259 2.53 17.30 -5.25
C THR A 259 1.53 18.39 -4.87
N ARG A 260 0.80 18.25 -3.73
CA ARG A 260 -0.09 19.29 -3.19
C ARG A 260 0.66 20.57 -2.81
N LEU A 261 1.93 20.43 -2.43
CA LEU A 261 2.82 21.54 -2.10
C LEU A 261 3.38 22.24 -3.35
N TRP A 262 2.86 21.97 -4.55
CA TRP A 262 3.30 22.68 -5.74
C TRP A 262 2.63 24.06 -5.89
N THR A 263 1.38 24.19 -5.43
CA THR A 263 0.56 25.39 -5.63
C THR A 263 0.38 26.14 -4.32
N ALA A 264 0.06 27.44 -4.39
CA ALA A 264 -0.18 28.24 -3.19
C ALA A 264 -1.37 27.69 -2.39
N GLU A 265 -2.47 27.40 -3.07
CA GLU A 265 -3.71 26.90 -2.52
C GLU A 265 -3.51 25.52 -1.86
N GLY A 266 -2.82 24.60 -2.53
CA GLY A 266 -2.54 23.27 -1.97
C GLY A 266 -1.59 23.32 -0.77
N THR A 267 -0.75 24.36 -0.67
CA THR A 267 0.09 24.60 0.50
C THR A 267 -0.73 25.05 1.69
N GLU A 268 -1.72 25.91 1.46
CA GLU A 268 -2.65 26.37 2.49
C GLU A 268 -3.54 25.22 2.99
N GLU A 269 -4.03 24.36 2.10
CA GLU A 269 -4.78 23.15 2.48
C GLU A 269 -3.94 22.23 3.39
N VAL A 270 -2.70 21.92 2.99
CA VAL A 270 -1.80 21.08 3.79
C VAL A 270 -1.42 21.77 5.11
N ARG A 271 -1.26 23.10 5.10
CA ARG A 271 -1.01 23.89 6.31
C ARG A 271 -2.19 23.80 7.27
N ALA A 272 -3.42 24.01 6.80
CA ALA A 272 -4.64 23.90 7.60
C ALA A 272 -4.81 22.48 8.17
N GLU A 273 -4.58 21.44 7.36
CA GLU A 273 -4.61 20.04 7.79
C GLU A 273 -3.58 19.78 8.92
N LYS A 274 -2.36 20.30 8.78
CA LYS A 274 -1.31 20.16 9.79
C LYS A 274 -1.62 20.94 11.06
N ILE A 275 -2.16 22.15 10.96
CA ILE A 275 -2.62 22.94 12.12
C ILE A 275 -3.69 22.16 12.89
N ALA A 276 -4.72 21.66 12.20
CA ALA A 276 -5.79 20.90 12.83
C ALA A 276 -5.27 19.61 13.51
N LYS A 277 -4.39 18.86 12.84
CA LYS A 277 -3.77 17.65 13.43
C LYS A 277 -2.92 17.99 14.65
N THR A 278 -2.12 19.04 14.59
CA THR A 278 -1.22 19.44 15.69
C THR A 278 -2.03 19.95 16.87
N GLN A 279 -3.09 20.72 16.62
CA GLN A 279 -4.02 21.18 17.65
C GLN A 279 -4.68 19.99 18.36
N ARG A 280 -5.21 19.01 17.63
CA ARG A 280 -5.79 17.78 18.23
C ARG A 280 -4.78 17.03 19.12
N ILE A 281 -3.52 16.95 18.70
CA ILE A 281 -2.46 16.33 19.50
C ILE A 281 -2.24 17.12 20.80
N ILE A 282 -2.10 18.45 20.70
CA ILE A 282 -1.92 19.33 21.84
C ILE A 282 -3.10 19.20 22.82
N ASP A 283 -4.34 19.24 22.32
CA ASP A 283 -5.55 19.12 23.13
C ASP A 283 -5.59 17.77 23.85
N SER A 284 -5.25 16.67 23.14
CA SER A 284 -5.18 15.34 23.73
C SER A 284 -4.07 15.18 24.77
N MET A 285 -2.96 15.90 24.63
CA MET A 285 -1.85 15.89 25.59
C MET A 285 -2.15 16.74 26.83
N LYS A 286 -2.83 17.89 26.63
CA LYS A 286 -3.33 18.75 27.71
C LYS A 286 -4.39 18.05 28.54
N ALA A 287 -5.34 17.37 27.91
CA ALA A 287 -6.35 16.56 28.60
C ALA A 287 -5.73 15.43 29.44
N LYS A 288 -4.57 14.90 29.04
CA LYS A 288 -3.83 13.86 29.78
C LYS A 288 -2.87 14.41 30.84
N GLY A 289 -2.81 15.73 31.05
CA GLY A 289 -1.94 16.37 32.05
C GLY A 289 -0.43 16.24 31.77
N SER A 290 -0.02 15.88 30.55
CA SER A 290 1.39 15.60 30.24
C SER A 290 2.17 16.87 29.94
N ARG A 291 2.87 17.43 30.94
CA ARG A 291 3.92 18.45 30.73
C ARG A 291 5.22 17.76 30.30
N SER A 292 5.30 17.39 29.03
CA SER A 292 6.51 16.81 28.44
C SER A 292 7.15 17.77 27.44
N ASN A 293 8.47 17.64 27.21
CA ASN A 293 9.19 18.39 26.17
C ASN A 293 8.55 18.25 24.77
N LYS A 294 7.79 17.17 24.55
CA LYS A 294 7.02 16.94 23.32
C LYS A 294 5.85 17.93 23.15
N LEU A 295 5.24 18.38 24.23
CA LEU A 295 4.17 19.38 24.17
C LEU A 295 4.73 20.72 23.69
N ILE A 296 5.89 21.13 24.22
CA ILE A 296 6.57 22.37 23.84
C ILE A 296 6.93 22.34 22.35
N THR A 297 7.45 21.22 21.84
CA THR A 297 7.79 21.11 20.41
C THR A 297 6.57 21.16 19.49
N HIS A 298 5.42 20.60 19.91
CA HIS A 298 4.17 20.71 19.15
C HIS A 298 3.61 22.15 19.19
N GLU A 299 3.70 22.84 20.33
CA GLU A 299 3.26 24.23 20.46
C GLU A 299 4.12 25.19 19.64
N THR A 300 5.45 25.02 19.61
CA THR A 300 6.33 25.81 18.74
C THR A 300 6.03 25.53 17.28
N SER A 301 5.88 24.26 16.89
CA SER A 301 5.50 23.89 15.52
C SER A 301 4.17 24.51 15.08
N LEU A 302 3.18 24.58 15.98
CA LEU A 302 1.89 25.19 15.70
C LEU A 302 1.99 26.71 15.55
N LYS A 303 2.81 27.39 16.35
CA LYS A 303 3.10 28.82 16.18
C LYS A 303 3.71 29.08 14.80
N LEU A 304 4.73 28.30 14.42
CA LEU A 304 5.38 28.42 13.11
C LEU A 304 4.42 28.21 11.93
N LEU A 305 3.54 27.22 12.02
CA LEU A 305 2.53 26.98 10.97
C LEU A 305 1.54 28.14 10.83
N LYS A 306 1.24 28.87 11.92
CA LYS A 306 0.32 30.02 11.91
C LYS A 306 0.99 31.31 11.46
N THR A 307 2.27 31.53 11.80
CA THR A 307 2.99 32.78 11.52
C THR A 307 3.66 32.81 10.15
N PHE A 308 3.87 31.66 9.51
CA PHE A 308 4.61 31.60 8.25
C PHE A 308 3.77 32.11 7.06
N ASP A 309 4.21 33.18 6.40
CA ASP A 309 3.50 33.80 5.26
C ASP A 309 3.43 32.92 4.00
N GLY A 310 4.19 31.83 3.94
CA GLY A 310 4.12 30.85 2.85
C GLY A 310 5.30 30.89 1.91
N PHE A 311 5.35 29.90 1.03
CA PHE A 311 6.29 29.90 -0.08
C PHE A 311 5.67 30.65 -1.25
N SER A 312 6.48 31.39 -2.02
CA SER A 312 6.07 31.91 -3.33
C SER A 312 5.83 30.74 -4.29
N ARG A 313 4.57 30.30 -4.40
CA ARG A 313 4.14 29.19 -5.25
C ARG A 313 3.23 29.73 -6.34
N PRO A 314 3.23 29.12 -7.54
CA PRO A 314 2.24 29.47 -8.55
C PRO A 314 0.84 29.25 -7.98
N SER A 315 -0.04 30.24 -8.19
CA SER A 315 -1.47 30.07 -7.92
C SER A 315 -2.07 29.17 -8.99
N GLN A 316 -2.77 28.15 -8.53
CA GLN A 316 -3.63 27.32 -9.35
C GLN A 316 -4.90 27.06 -8.54
N ALA A 317 -5.96 27.77 -8.91
CA ALA A 317 -7.26 27.60 -8.27
C ALA A 317 -7.64 26.11 -8.20
N GLY A 318 -7.97 25.66 -6.99
CA GLY A 318 -8.48 24.32 -6.76
C GLY A 318 -9.70 24.05 -7.65
N TYR A 319 -9.87 22.79 -8.03
CA TYR A 319 -10.99 22.41 -8.87
C TYR A 319 -12.33 22.71 -8.17
N LYS A 320 -13.13 23.60 -8.76
CA LYS A 320 -14.50 23.89 -8.31
C LYS A 320 -15.48 23.29 -9.31
N GLY A 321 -16.04 22.14 -8.95
CA GLY A 321 -17.11 21.50 -9.72
C GLY A 321 -18.45 22.21 -9.51
N ASN A 322 -19.29 22.19 -10.53
CA ASN A 322 -20.71 22.54 -10.44
C ASN A 322 -21.44 21.40 -9.72
N PRO A 323 -22.10 21.64 -8.56
CA PRO A 323 -22.82 20.62 -7.81
C PRO A 323 -23.92 19.94 -8.65
N SER A 324 -24.51 20.65 -9.60
CA SER A 324 -25.59 20.15 -10.44
C SER A 324 -25.12 19.15 -11.50
N ILE A 325 -23.83 19.10 -11.83
CA ILE A 325 -23.31 18.21 -12.89
C ILE A 325 -22.56 17.03 -12.28
N VAL A 326 -22.97 15.81 -12.64
CA VAL A 326 -22.32 14.56 -12.22
C VAL A 326 -22.08 13.66 -13.41
N ILE A 327 -21.01 12.87 -13.32
CA ILE A 327 -20.62 11.95 -14.38
C ILE A 327 -20.81 10.51 -13.93
N GLY A 328 -21.56 9.73 -14.71
CA GLY A 328 -21.68 8.29 -14.53
C GLY A 328 -20.75 7.54 -15.47
N VAL A 329 -20.03 6.57 -14.94
CA VAL A 329 -19.21 5.64 -15.73
C VAL A 329 -19.85 4.26 -15.66
N SER A 330 -20.40 3.77 -16.76
CA SER A 330 -20.82 2.37 -16.86
C SER A 330 -19.66 1.48 -17.27
N PHE A 331 -19.55 0.30 -16.66
CA PHE A 331 -18.71 -0.76 -17.18
C PHE A 331 -19.56 -1.75 -17.99
N GLY A 332 -19.04 -2.15 -19.16
CA GLY A 332 -19.76 -3.00 -20.10
C GLY A 332 -18.87 -4.10 -20.66
N ARG A 333 -19.49 -5.22 -21.06
CA ARG A 333 -18.77 -6.43 -21.55
C ARG A 333 -18.25 -6.31 -22.97
N THR A 334 -18.87 -5.45 -23.78
CA THR A 334 -18.49 -5.19 -25.18
C THR A 334 -17.56 -3.97 -25.28
N LYS A 335 -17.84 -2.94 -24.49
CA LYS A 335 -17.08 -1.70 -24.36
C LYS A 335 -16.65 -1.53 -22.90
N PRO A 336 -15.34 -1.38 -22.60
CA PRO A 336 -14.84 -1.37 -21.23
C PRO A 336 -15.41 -0.24 -20.37
N ALA A 337 -15.69 0.94 -20.95
CA ALA A 337 -16.29 2.05 -20.22
C ALA A 337 -17.14 2.93 -21.15
N THR A 338 -18.31 3.35 -20.68
CA THR A 338 -19.13 4.38 -21.33
C THR A 338 -19.45 5.45 -20.31
N VAL A 339 -19.36 6.72 -20.71
CA VAL A 339 -19.51 7.86 -19.80
C VAL A 339 -20.76 8.64 -20.18
N ALA A 340 -21.57 8.98 -19.18
CA ALA A 340 -22.70 9.89 -19.30
C ALA A 340 -22.47 11.11 -18.39
N VAL A 341 -22.66 12.31 -18.94
CA VAL A 341 -22.64 13.57 -18.18
C VAL A 341 -24.08 13.99 -17.94
N VAL A 342 -24.51 14.07 -16.68
CA VAL A 342 -25.90 14.29 -16.30
C VAL A 342 -25.99 15.56 -15.46
N ASN A 343 -27.01 16.38 -15.74
CA ASN A 343 -27.43 17.43 -14.83
C ASN A 343 -28.46 16.85 -13.84
N ILE A 344 -28.16 16.89 -12.55
CA ILE A 344 -29.00 16.34 -11.48
C ILE A 344 -30.31 17.14 -11.35
N GLU A 345 -30.26 18.46 -11.52
CA GLU A 345 -31.43 19.32 -11.31
C GLU A 345 -32.51 19.07 -12.36
N THR A 346 -32.09 18.89 -13.63
CA THR A 346 -33.02 18.64 -14.74
C THR A 346 -33.21 17.16 -15.04
N GLY A 347 -32.32 16.28 -14.55
CA GLY A 347 -32.30 14.85 -14.90
C GLY A 347 -31.89 14.57 -16.35
N GLU A 348 -31.44 15.60 -17.08
CA GLU A 348 -31.07 15.54 -18.49
C GLU A 348 -29.62 15.13 -18.69
N VAL A 349 -29.36 14.42 -19.79
CA VAL A 349 -28.02 14.00 -20.16
C VAL A 349 -27.41 15.00 -21.14
N LEU A 350 -26.35 15.69 -20.70
CA LEU A 350 -25.64 16.68 -21.49
C LEU A 350 -24.79 16.05 -22.59
N ALA A 351 -24.18 14.90 -22.31
CA ALA A 351 -23.34 14.21 -23.28
C ALA A 351 -23.15 12.73 -22.95
N TYR A 352 -23.11 11.90 -24.00
CA TYR A 352 -22.60 10.53 -23.95
C TYR A 352 -21.23 10.46 -24.61
N ARG A 353 -20.30 9.75 -23.98
CA ARG A 353 -18.96 9.48 -24.52
C ARG A 353 -18.65 7.99 -24.53
N ASP A 354 -18.46 7.48 -25.73
CA ASP A 354 -18.00 6.11 -25.98
C ASP A 354 -16.48 6.00 -25.85
N VAL A 355 -15.97 4.78 -25.62
CA VAL A 355 -14.53 4.46 -25.62
C VAL A 355 -13.77 5.04 -26.81
N LYS A 356 -14.35 4.97 -28.02
CA LYS A 356 -13.74 5.50 -29.23
C LYS A 356 -13.62 7.04 -29.19
N GLN A 357 -14.62 7.71 -28.63
CA GLN A 357 -14.62 9.16 -28.47
C GLN A 357 -13.65 9.60 -27.36
N LEU A 358 -13.59 8.86 -26.25
CA LEU A 358 -12.64 9.09 -25.15
C LEU A 358 -11.18 8.94 -25.60
N LEU A 359 -10.89 7.95 -26.45
CA LEU A 359 -9.54 7.65 -26.95
C LEU A 359 -9.26 8.20 -28.36
N SER A 360 -9.99 9.23 -28.78
CA SER A 360 -9.86 9.83 -30.12
C SER A 360 -8.59 10.67 -30.32
N LYS A 361 -7.87 10.99 -29.23
CA LYS A 361 -6.69 11.87 -29.30
C LYS A 361 -5.57 11.24 -30.14
N PRO A 362 -4.97 11.99 -31.08
CA PRO A 362 -3.81 11.52 -31.84
C PRO A 362 -2.56 11.48 -30.95
N MET A 363 -1.78 10.41 -31.07
CA MET A 363 -0.43 10.32 -30.52
C MET A 363 0.59 10.76 -31.59
N LYS A 364 1.59 11.53 -31.17
CA LYS A 364 2.75 11.85 -32.01
C LYS A 364 3.76 10.70 -31.91
N GLU A 365 3.85 9.85 -32.93
CA GLU A 365 4.93 8.86 -33.06
C GLU A 365 5.98 9.38 -34.08
N GLY A 366 7.03 10.04 -33.58
CA GLY A 366 8.19 10.44 -34.38
C GLY A 366 7.89 11.41 -35.54
N LYS A 367 8.93 11.81 -36.28
CA LYS A 367 8.82 12.77 -37.39
C LYS A 367 8.19 12.18 -38.67
N THR A 368 7.96 10.87 -38.75
CA THR A 368 7.70 10.18 -40.03
C THR A 368 6.58 9.12 -40.04
N LYS A 369 5.80 8.92 -38.96
CA LYS A 369 4.76 7.87 -38.93
C LYS A 369 3.34 8.44 -38.81
N LYS A 370 2.40 7.79 -39.49
CA LYS A 370 0.94 8.07 -39.50
C LYS A 370 0.45 8.38 -38.07
N LYS A 371 -0.39 9.42 -37.91
CA LYS A 371 -1.02 9.79 -36.63
C LYS A 371 -1.83 8.60 -36.08
N LYS A 372 -1.26 7.82 -35.18
CA LYS A 372 -1.99 6.76 -34.48
C LYS A 372 -2.86 7.35 -33.40
N THR A 373 -4.10 6.88 -33.28
CA THR A 373 -5.00 7.29 -32.21
C THR A 373 -4.76 6.45 -30.94
N GLN A 374 -5.11 6.98 -29.77
CA GLN A 374 -5.05 6.20 -28.52
C GLN A 374 -5.93 4.94 -28.57
N TYR A 375 -7.00 4.98 -29.37
CA TYR A 375 -7.88 3.84 -29.62
C TYR A 375 -7.17 2.66 -30.31
N GLU A 376 -6.15 2.90 -31.13
CA GLU A 376 -5.39 1.82 -31.77
C GLU A 376 -4.62 0.97 -30.76
N GLN A 377 -4.20 1.54 -29.62
CA GLN A 377 -3.57 0.75 -28.55
C GLN A 377 -4.56 -0.24 -27.93
N LEU A 378 -5.84 0.14 -27.83
CA LEU A 378 -6.89 -0.77 -27.38
C LEU A 378 -7.16 -1.88 -28.41
N LYS A 379 -7.15 -1.56 -29.72
CA LYS A 379 -7.25 -2.59 -30.77
C LYS A 379 -6.07 -3.56 -30.74
N ARG A 380 -4.85 -3.03 -30.68
CA ARG A 380 -3.61 -3.81 -30.58
C ARG A 380 -3.64 -4.79 -29.39
N ARG A 381 -4.11 -4.32 -28.23
CA ARG A 381 -4.30 -5.20 -27.06
C ARG A 381 -5.28 -6.33 -27.34
N ARG A 382 -6.43 -6.05 -27.96
CA ARG A 382 -7.44 -7.06 -28.29
C ARG A 382 -6.89 -8.11 -29.27
N GLU A 383 -6.13 -7.68 -30.26
CA GLU A 383 -5.44 -8.57 -31.21
C GLU A 383 -4.41 -9.45 -30.48
N GLN A 384 -3.59 -8.86 -29.61
CA GLN A 384 -2.62 -9.62 -28.81
C GLN A 384 -3.29 -10.64 -27.89
N GLN A 385 -4.41 -10.29 -27.25
CA GLN A 385 -5.16 -11.24 -26.41
C GLN A 385 -5.72 -12.42 -27.21
N ARG A 386 -6.20 -12.16 -28.44
CA ARG A 386 -6.67 -13.23 -29.34
C ARG A 386 -5.51 -14.13 -29.78
N LEU A 387 -4.36 -13.56 -30.14
CA LEU A 387 -3.16 -14.32 -30.51
C LEU A 387 -2.67 -15.16 -29.34
N ASN A 388 -2.50 -14.57 -28.15
CA ASN A 388 -2.10 -15.30 -26.95
C ASN A 388 -3.09 -16.41 -26.60
N SER A 389 -4.40 -16.21 -26.77
CA SER A 389 -5.40 -17.24 -26.50
C SER A 389 -5.27 -18.41 -27.48
N TYR A 390 -5.00 -18.12 -28.76
CA TYR A 390 -4.74 -19.13 -29.78
C TYR A 390 -3.44 -19.90 -29.51
N GLU A 391 -2.36 -19.20 -29.18
CA GLU A 391 -1.07 -19.79 -28.82
C GLU A 391 -1.18 -20.65 -27.56
N HIS A 392 -1.94 -20.19 -26.55
CA HIS A 392 -2.20 -20.95 -25.33
C HIS A 392 -2.98 -22.24 -25.63
N HIS A 393 -4.03 -22.18 -26.46
CA HIS A 393 -4.78 -23.37 -26.86
C HIS A 393 -3.88 -24.39 -27.59
N ASN A 394 -3.03 -23.91 -28.49
CA ASN A 394 -2.07 -24.76 -29.19
C ASN A 394 -1.01 -25.34 -28.25
N ALA A 395 -0.50 -24.53 -27.31
CA ALA A 395 0.48 -24.97 -26.32
C ALA A 395 -0.11 -26.04 -25.39
N GLN A 396 -1.37 -25.87 -24.95
CA GLN A 396 -2.08 -26.87 -24.13
C GLN A 396 -2.27 -28.19 -24.88
N LYS A 397 -2.65 -28.14 -26.16
CA LYS A 397 -2.75 -29.35 -27.00
C LYS A 397 -1.40 -30.07 -27.16
N ASN A 398 -0.31 -29.31 -27.18
CA ASN A 398 1.04 -29.83 -27.41
C ASN A 398 1.84 -30.10 -26.13
N GLY A 399 1.24 -29.94 -24.93
CA GLY A 399 1.94 -30.11 -23.64
C GLY A 399 3.06 -29.09 -23.38
N ALA A 400 3.07 -27.96 -24.09
CA ALA A 400 4.10 -26.93 -23.99
C ALA A 400 3.81 -25.92 -22.86
N PRO A 401 4.84 -25.22 -22.33
CA PRO A 401 4.65 -24.19 -21.31
C PRO A 401 3.73 -23.07 -21.81
N CYS A 402 2.70 -22.74 -21.01
CA CYS A 402 1.60 -21.85 -21.39
C CYS A 402 1.75 -20.40 -20.87
N ASN A 403 2.95 -20.00 -20.48
CA ASN A 403 3.20 -18.71 -19.81
C ASN A 403 3.43 -17.59 -20.84
N PHE A 404 2.37 -17.17 -21.53
CA PHE A 404 2.42 -16.02 -22.43
C PHE A 404 2.19 -14.72 -21.64
N GLY A 405 3.26 -13.93 -21.48
CA GLY A 405 3.18 -12.66 -20.78
C GLY A 405 2.34 -11.63 -21.55
N GLU A 406 1.31 -11.06 -20.93
CA GLU A 406 0.73 -9.81 -21.41
C GLU A 406 1.74 -8.69 -21.16
N SER A 407 2.15 -8.00 -22.23
CA SER A 407 2.85 -6.72 -22.05
C SER A 407 1.99 -5.78 -21.18
N ARG A 408 2.60 -4.92 -20.35
CA ARG A 408 1.91 -3.96 -19.46
C ARG A 408 1.00 -2.92 -20.20
N GLN A 409 0.72 -3.15 -21.49
CA GLN A 409 -0.22 -2.40 -22.32
C GLN A 409 -1.63 -2.32 -21.71
N GLY A 410 -2.10 -3.36 -21.02
CA GLY A 410 -3.39 -3.32 -20.35
C GLY A 410 -3.51 -2.18 -19.33
N GLU A 411 -2.52 -2.07 -18.44
CA GLU A 411 -2.43 -0.98 -17.47
C GLU A 411 -2.28 0.38 -18.14
N TYR A 412 -1.54 0.44 -19.25
CA TYR A 412 -1.36 1.68 -19.98
C TYR A 412 -2.69 2.18 -20.59
N VAL A 413 -3.50 1.30 -21.18
CA VAL A 413 -4.82 1.67 -21.71
C VAL A 413 -5.77 2.07 -20.58
N ASP A 414 -5.73 1.41 -19.42
CA ASP A 414 -6.49 1.83 -18.24
C ASP A 414 -6.14 3.26 -17.82
N ARG A 415 -4.84 3.59 -17.79
CA ARG A 415 -4.39 4.96 -17.51
C ARG A 415 -4.87 5.93 -18.58
N LEU A 416 -4.89 5.57 -19.85
CA LEU A 416 -5.40 6.45 -20.91
C LEU A 416 -6.90 6.70 -20.75
N LEU A 417 -7.70 5.67 -20.50
CA LEU A 417 -9.14 5.79 -20.26
C LEU A 417 -9.42 6.66 -19.03
N ALA A 418 -8.77 6.37 -17.91
CA ALA A 418 -8.91 7.16 -16.69
C ALA A 418 -8.52 8.63 -16.91
N LYS A 419 -7.52 8.91 -17.76
CA LYS A 419 -7.16 10.29 -18.13
C LYS A 419 -8.30 10.96 -18.89
N ALA A 420 -8.83 10.30 -19.91
CA ALA A 420 -9.89 10.85 -20.74
C ALA A 420 -11.18 11.10 -19.96
N ILE A 421 -11.56 10.20 -19.05
CA ILE A 421 -12.74 10.35 -18.18
C ILE A 421 -12.59 11.58 -17.28
N VAL A 422 -11.43 11.76 -16.63
CA VAL A 422 -11.17 12.92 -15.77
C VAL A 422 -11.11 14.21 -16.59
N GLU A 423 -10.56 14.19 -17.81
CA GLU A 423 -10.59 15.36 -18.70
C GLU A 423 -12.02 15.75 -19.10
N VAL A 424 -12.90 14.78 -19.38
CA VAL A 424 -14.33 15.06 -19.61
C VAL A 424 -14.94 15.66 -18.35
N ALA A 425 -14.65 15.12 -17.16
CA ALA A 425 -15.10 15.70 -15.90
C ALA A 425 -14.67 17.15 -15.71
N SER A 426 -13.40 17.46 -16.01
CA SER A 426 -12.89 18.82 -15.92
C SER A 426 -13.53 19.76 -16.95
N GLN A 427 -13.82 19.29 -18.16
CA GLN A 427 -14.45 20.10 -19.22
C GLN A 427 -15.85 20.57 -18.84
N TYR A 428 -16.67 19.68 -18.28
CA TYR A 428 -18.04 20.00 -17.85
C TYR A 428 -18.10 20.53 -16.41
N ARG A 429 -16.94 20.69 -15.75
CA ARG A 429 -16.84 21.04 -14.32
C ARG A 429 -17.76 20.17 -13.46
N ALA A 430 -17.75 18.86 -13.65
CA ALA A 430 -18.56 17.94 -12.85
C ALA A 430 -18.15 17.94 -11.35
N SER A 431 -19.09 17.88 -10.43
CA SER A 431 -18.80 17.79 -8.99
C SER A 431 -18.21 16.44 -8.59
N SER A 432 -18.76 15.35 -9.13
CA SER A 432 -18.34 14.00 -8.80
C SER A 432 -18.37 13.05 -10.01
N ILE A 433 -17.58 11.98 -9.90
CA ILE A 433 -17.57 10.84 -10.82
C ILE A 433 -18.14 9.63 -10.08
N VAL A 434 -19.27 9.13 -10.53
CA VAL A 434 -19.92 7.93 -10.02
C VAL A 434 -19.37 6.72 -10.78
N LEU A 435 -18.80 5.79 -10.03
CA LEU A 435 -18.30 4.51 -10.49
C LEU A 435 -19.28 3.40 -10.07
N PRO A 436 -19.36 2.29 -10.82
CA PRO A 436 -20.20 1.17 -10.44
C PRO A 436 -19.54 0.42 -9.29
N ASP A 437 -20.36 0.03 -8.31
CA ASP A 437 -19.91 -0.90 -7.29
C ASP A 437 -19.68 -2.27 -7.93
N LEU A 438 -18.53 -2.85 -7.66
CA LEU A 438 -18.06 -4.08 -8.29
C LEU A 438 -18.53 -5.33 -7.52
N ARG A 439 -19.21 -5.13 -6.38
CA ARG A 439 -19.88 -6.18 -5.62
C ARG A 439 -20.94 -6.84 -6.49
N ASN A 440 -20.90 -8.17 -6.59
CA ASN A 440 -21.83 -9.02 -7.34
C ASN A 440 -21.82 -8.86 -8.88
N ILE A 441 -20.85 -8.14 -9.47
CA ILE A 441 -20.72 -8.07 -10.94
C ILE A 441 -20.52 -9.44 -11.57
N ARG A 442 -19.86 -10.37 -10.87
CA ARG A 442 -19.68 -11.75 -11.37
C ARG A 442 -21.01 -12.50 -11.44
N GLU A 443 -21.86 -12.31 -10.45
CA GLU A 443 -23.17 -12.97 -10.38
C GLU A 443 -24.13 -12.37 -11.40
N ALA A 444 -24.22 -11.04 -11.48
CA ALA A 444 -24.92 -10.35 -12.58
C ALA A 444 -24.33 -10.77 -13.94
N ALA A 445 -23.02 -11.01 -13.99
CA ALA A 445 -22.36 -11.52 -15.19
C ALA A 445 -22.92 -12.88 -15.60
N GLU A 446 -22.87 -13.83 -14.68
CA GLU A 446 -23.29 -15.20 -14.86
C GLU A 446 -24.79 -15.31 -15.16
N SER A 447 -25.64 -14.55 -14.47
CA SER A 447 -27.08 -14.52 -14.70
C SER A 447 -27.45 -14.04 -16.10
N GLU A 448 -26.82 -12.99 -16.62
CA GLU A 448 -27.09 -12.53 -18.00
C GLU A 448 -26.58 -13.53 -19.05
N VAL A 449 -25.43 -14.19 -18.81
CA VAL A 449 -24.93 -15.21 -19.75
C VAL A 449 -25.90 -16.39 -19.81
N LYS A 450 -26.38 -16.86 -18.65
CA LYS A 450 -27.36 -17.95 -18.57
C LYS A 450 -28.69 -17.56 -19.20
N ALA A 451 -29.22 -16.38 -18.89
CA ALA A 451 -30.46 -15.89 -19.49
C ALA A 451 -30.38 -15.81 -21.03
N ARG A 452 -29.25 -15.36 -21.58
CA ARG A 452 -29.03 -15.36 -23.04
C ARG A 452 -28.89 -16.76 -23.62
N ALA A 453 -28.30 -17.68 -22.87
CA ALA A 453 -28.17 -19.08 -23.28
C ALA A 453 -29.55 -19.75 -23.34
N GLU A 454 -30.36 -19.55 -22.31
CA GLU A 454 -31.74 -20.04 -22.20
C GLU A 454 -32.64 -19.44 -23.29
N GLN A 455 -32.51 -18.13 -23.56
CA GLN A 455 -33.27 -17.47 -24.63
C GLN A 455 -32.93 -18.05 -26.01
N ARG A 456 -31.67 -18.43 -26.24
CA ARG A 456 -31.21 -18.94 -27.54
C ARG A 456 -31.47 -20.43 -27.72
N PHE A 457 -31.41 -21.20 -26.64
CA PHE A 457 -31.63 -22.65 -26.62
C PHE A 457 -32.58 -23.02 -25.47
N PRO A 458 -33.90 -22.81 -25.61
CA PRO A 458 -34.85 -23.13 -24.55
C PRO A 458 -34.87 -24.64 -24.26
N GLY A 459 -34.69 -25.03 -22.99
CA GLY A 459 -34.81 -26.42 -22.54
C GLY A 459 -33.60 -27.34 -22.80
N TYR A 460 -32.56 -26.89 -23.51
CA TYR A 460 -31.37 -27.71 -23.82
C TYR A 460 -30.14 -27.27 -23.01
N GLN A 461 -29.92 -27.91 -21.85
CA GLN A 461 -28.87 -27.51 -20.90
C GLN A 461 -27.45 -27.60 -21.49
N GLU A 462 -27.11 -28.67 -22.21
CA GLU A 462 -25.76 -28.84 -22.78
C GLU A 462 -25.42 -27.74 -23.81
N LEU A 463 -26.38 -27.38 -24.68
CA LEU A 463 -26.21 -26.30 -25.64
C LEU A 463 -26.16 -24.93 -24.96
N GLN A 464 -26.89 -24.75 -23.86
CA GLN A 464 -26.80 -23.54 -23.04
C GLN A 464 -25.42 -23.40 -22.41
N ASP A 465 -24.85 -24.48 -21.88
CA ASP A 465 -23.53 -24.49 -21.25
C ASP A 465 -22.41 -24.25 -22.28
N CYS A 466 -22.46 -24.92 -23.43
CA CYS A 466 -21.52 -24.67 -24.52
C CYS A 466 -21.60 -23.21 -25.00
N TYR A 467 -22.81 -22.69 -25.22
CA TYR A 467 -23.00 -21.29 -25.59
C TYR A 467 -22.48 -20.34 -24.52
N ALA A 468 -22.73 -20.62 -23.24
CA ALA A 468 -22.25 -19.81 -22.14
C ALA A 468 -20.71 -19.80 -22.06
N GLN A 469 -20.05 -20.94 -22.33
CA GLN A 469 -18.59 -21.03 -22.39
C GLN A 469 -18.02 -20.22 -23.57
N ASP A 470 -18.55 -20.40 -24.78
CA ASP A 470 -18.13 -19.66 -25.97
C ASP A 470 -18.36 -18.15 -25.80
N TYR A 471 -19.51 -17.77 -25.24
CA TYR A 471 -19.84 -16.39 -24.98
C TYR A 471 -18.89 -15.77 -23.95
N ARG A 472 -18.53 -16.48 -22.87
CA ARG A 472 -17.50 -16.03 -21.91
C ARG A 472 -16.14 -15.86 -22.57
N ALA A 473 -15.77 -16.75 -23.49
CA ALA A 473 -14.52 -16.63 -24.25
C ALA A 473 -14.53 -15.43 -25.22
N SER A 474 -15.69 -15.08 -25.76
CA SER A 474 -15.85 -13.94 -26.68
C SER A 474 -15.82 -12.56 -26.00
N ILE A 475 -16.13 -12.49 -24.70
CA ILE A 475 -16.12 -11.26 -23.91
C ILE A 475 -14.69 -10.85 -23.54
N HIS A 476 -14.41 -9.55 -23.53
CA HIS A 476 -13.10 -9.06 -23.14
C HIS A 476 -12.81 -9.31 -21.64
N ARG A 477 -11.62 -9.82 -21.32
CA ARG A 477 -11.15 -10.08 -19.94
C ARG A 477 -10.58 -8.82 -19.29
N TRP A 478 -11.42 -7.80 -19.09
CA TRP A 478 -10.99 -6.55 -18.47
C TRP A 478 -11.06 -6.63 -16.94
N SER A 479 -10.04 -6.11 -16.26
CA SER A 479 -10.10 -5.92 -14.80
C SER A 479 -10.73 -4.58 -14.48
N TYR A 480 -12.03 -4.57 -14.19
CA TYR A 480 -12.76 -3.34 -13.83
C TYR A 480 -12.30 -2.76 -12.50
N ASN A 481 -11.84 -3.60 -11.56
CA ASN A 481 -11.23 -3.14 -10.31
C ASN A 481 -10.03 -2.22 -10.61
N ARG A 482 -9.11 -2.68 -11.47
CA ARG A 482 -7.92 -1.92 -11.86
C ARG A 482 -8.26 -0.61 -12.57
N LEU A 483 -9.27 -0.62 -13.44
CA LEU A 483 -9.74 0.59 -14.12
C LEU A 483 -10.37 1.58 -13.13
N ALA A 484 -11.23 1.11 -12.22
CA ALA A 484 -11.85 1.92 -11.19
C ALA A 484 -10.80 2.57 -10.28
N GLU A 485 -9.80 1.82 -9.84
CA GLU A 485 -8.66 2.34 -9.06
C GLU A 485 -7.89 3.41 -9.85
N CYS A 486 -7.60 3.16 -11.14
CA CYS A 486 -6.94 4.16 -11.99
C CYS A 486 -7.75 5.46 -12.12
N ILE A 487 -9.08 5.37 -12.20
CA ILE A 487 -9.97 6.53 -12.24
C ILE A 487 -9.95 7.25 -10.90
N GLN A 488 -10.08 6.54 -9.78
CA GLN A 488 -10.04 7.12 -8.44
C GLN A 488 -8.75 7.88 -8.18
N VAL A 489 -7.59 7.27 -8.45
CA VAL A 489 -6.29 7.92 -8.27
C VAL A 489 -6.16 9.18 -9.12
N LYS A 490 -6.69 9.18 -10.36
CA LYS A 490 -6.61 10.36 -11.23
C LYS A 490 -7.63 11.44 -10.86
N ALA A 491 -8.83 11.06 -10.46
CA ALA A 491 -9.86 11.99 -9.98
C ALA A 491 -9.39 12.69 -8.71
N GLN A 492 -8.83 11.94 -7.74
CA GLN A 492 -8.23 12.50 -6.53
C GLN A 492 -7.10 13.49 -6.84
N ARG A 493 -6.22 13.18 -7.80
CA ARG A 493 -5.17 14.12 -8.25
C ARG A 493 -5.72 15.40 -8.88
N ALA A 494 -6.90 15.32 -9.49
CA ALA A 494 -7.58 16.47 -10.08
C ALA A 494 -8.51 17.19 -9.08
N GLY A 495 -8.66 16.69 -7.85
CA GLY A 495 -9.58 17.25 -6.85
C GLY A 495 -11.06 16.95 -7.10
N ILE A 496 -11.37 15.92 -7.89
CA ILE A 496 -12.76 15.52 -8.21
C ILE A 496 -13.19 14.38 -7.29
N ALA A 497 -14.35 14.52 -6.65
CA ALA A 497 -14.91 13.49 -5.78
C ALA A 497 -15.30 12.23 -6.59
N THR A 498 -15.15 11.05 -5.99
CA THR A 498 -15.59 9.79 -6.59
C THR A 498 -16.56 9.07 -5.68
N GLU A 499 -17.66 8.60 -6.23
CA GLU A 499 -18.70 7.85 -5.52
C GLU A 499 -18.87 6.47 -6.13
N LYS A 500 -19.49 5.55 -5.36
CA LYS A 500 -19.83 4.21 -5.83
C LYS A 500 -21.35 4.01 -5.75
N ALA A 501 -21.95 3.49 -6.81
CA ALA A 501 -23.37 3.15 -6.84
C ALA A 501 -23.59 1.81 -7.55
N ARG A 502 -24.70 1.14 -7.25
CA ARG A 502 -25.05 -0.12 -7.91
C ARG A 502 -25.44 0.16 -9.36
N GLN A 503 -24.84 -0.56 -10.30
CA GLN A 503 -25.20 -0.46 -11.72
C GLN A 503 -26.44 -1.33 -12.00
N PRO A 504 -27.48 -0.80 -12.67
CA PRO A 504 -28.66 -1.58 -13.03
C PRO A 504 -28.36 -2.59 -14.15
N ASP A 505 -29.06 -3.71 -14.12
CA ASP A 505 -29.00 -4.78 -15.12
C ASP A 505 -29.96 -4.51 -16.28
N GLY A 506 -29.67 -5.04 -17.48
CA GLY A 506 -30.65 -5.10 -18.59
C GLY A 506 -30.67 -3.97 -19.64
N GLU A 507 -30.04 -2.82 -19.41
CA GLU A 507 -30.15 -1.66 -20.33
C GLU A 507 -28.93 -1.42 -21.26
N THR A 508 -29.05 -0.47 -22.19
CA THR A 508 -27.91 -0.06 -23.04
C THR A 508 -26.79 0.55 -22.17
N PRO A 509 -25.50 0.49 -22.60
CA PRO A 509 -24.40 1.06 -21.81
C PRO A 509 -24.57 2.55 -21.47
N GLN A 510 -25.27 3.29 -22.33
CA GLN A 510 -25.56 4.72 -22.15
C GLN A 510 -26.59 4.94 -21.05
N GLU A 511 -27.69 4.20 -21.07
CA GLU A 511 -28.73 4.23 -20.02
C GLU A 511 -28.17 3.75 -18.69
N LYS A 512 -27.36 2.68 -18.69
CA LYS A 512 -26.65 2.22 -17.49
C LYS A 512 -25.81 3.32 -16.85
N ALA A 513 -25.10 4.12 -17.66
CA ALA A 513 -24.30 5.23 -17.14
C ALA A 513 -25.17 6.36 -16.57
N ARG A 514 -26.33 6.65 -17.19
CA ARG A 514 -27.30 7.64 -16.68
C ARG A 514 -27.93 7.18 -15.36
N ASN A 515 -28.47 5.97 -15.35
CA ASN A 515 -29.20 5.43 -14.20
C ASN A 515 -28.28 5.20 -13.00
N LEU A 516 -26.98 4.94 -13.24
CA LEU A 516 -25.96 4.96 -12.19
C LEU A 516 -25.89 6.30 -11.44
N VAL A 517 -25.99 7.42 -12.16
CA VAL A 517 -25.98 8.76 -11.55
C VAL A 517 -27.25 8.98 -10.73
N LEU A 518 -28.40 8.57 -11.26
CA LEU A 518 -29.68 8.68 -10.55
C LEU A 518 -29.66 7.88 -9.24
N ALA A 519 -29.20 6.63 -9.28
CA ALA A 519 -29.04 5.80 -8.09
C ALA A 519 -28.08 6.41 -7.05
N ALA A 520 -26.99 7.06 -7.49
CA ALA A 520 -26.09 7.78 -6.60
C ALA A 520 -26.78 8.99 -5.94
N CYS A 521 -27.60 9.72 -6.69
CA CYS A 521 -28.35 10.86 -6.17
C CYS A 521 -29.40 10.43 -5.14
N GLU A 522 -30.08 9.30 -5.36
CA GLU A 522 -30.99 8.70 -4.38
C GLU A 522 -30.26 8.33 -3.09
N ASN A 523 -29.09 7.68 -3.20
CA ASN A 523 -28.27 7.36 -2.03
C ASN A 523 -27.85 8.60 -1.25
N ARG A 524 -27.55 9.72 -1.93
CA ARG A 524 -27.24 11.00 -1.26
C ARG A 524 -28.42 11.52 -0.45
N LYS A 525 -29.63 11.46 -1.01
CA LYS A 525 -30.86 11.88 -0.31
C LYS A 525 -31.09 11.04 0.94
N VAL A 526 -30.90 9.72 0.85
CA VAL A 526 -31.05 8.79 1.99
C VAL A 526 -29.96 8.99 3.05
N SER A 527 -28.74 9.40 2.68
CA SER A 527 -27.67 9.68 3.65
C SER A 527 -27.79 11.05 4.35
N ALA A 528 -28.64 11.94 3.84
CA ALA A 528 -28.86 13.28 4.40
C ALA A 528 -30.11 13.36 5.30
N SER A 529 -31.01 12.37 5.20
CA SER A 529 -32.11 12.10 6.14
C SER A 529 -31.65 11.20 7.27
#